data_AF-A0A9Q8XJ80-F1
#
_entry.id   AF-A0A9Q8XJ80-F1
#
_cell.length_a   1.000
_cell.length_b   1.000
_cell.length_c   1.000
_cell.angle_alpha   90.00
_cell.angle_beta   90.00
_cell.angle_gamma   90.00
#
_symmetry.space_group_name_H-M   'P 1'
#
loop_
_entity.id
_entity.type
_entity.pdbx_description
1 polymer ?
#
loop_
_entity_poly.entity_id
_entity_poly.type
_entity_poly.pdbx_seq_one_letter_code
_entity_poly.pdbx_strand_id
1 'polypeptide(L)'
;MKKSEAMQRARSIYGVDFRSRNTHFSKINKALPVWWLEVSLDKIDDSRLKQIYFLLEDGMNIHLLDIPTNYLRENKSGFYIRHDKNHICFKIDVSSYQELMGSRRESMRRFIVSP
;
A
#
# COMPACT_ATOMS: atom_id res chain seq x y z
N MET A 1 15.46 -5.27 6.64
CA MET A 1 14.58 -4.13 6.94
C MET A 1 13.28 -4.54 7.62
N LYS A 2 12.98 -3.93 8.76
CA LYS A 2 11.69 -3.94 9.47
C LYS A 2 10.87 -2.70 9.07
N LYS A 3 9.55 -2.71 9.35
CA LYS A 3 8.66 -1.57 9.04
C LYS A 3 9.11 -0.25 9.68
N SER A 4 9.59 -0.27 10.92
CA SER A 4 10.09 0.92 11.61
C SER A 4 11.28 1.57 10.90
N GLU A 5 12.23 0.74 10.46
CA GLU A 5 13.39 1.18 9.67
C GLU A 5 12.95 1.74 8.30
N ALA A 6 11.99 1.09 7.66
CA ALA A 6 11.42 1.56 6.40
C ALA A 6 10.76 2.94 6.55
N MET A 7 9.97 3.14 7.62
CA MET A 7 9.34 4.43 7.91
C MET A 7 10.39 5.52 8.19
N GLN A 8 11.46 5.19 8.93
CA GLN A 8 12.54 6.14 9.21
C GLN A 8 13.25 6.57 7.92
N ARG A 9 13.63 5.61 7.07
CA ARG A 9 14.27 5.88 5.77
C ARG A 9 13.33 6.63 4.82
N ALA A 10 12.06 6.24 4.76
CA ALA A 10 11.08 6.94 3.93
C ALA A 10 10.87 8.39 4.41
N ARG A 11 10.84 8.63 5.72
CA ARG A 11 10.69 9.99 6.27
C ARG A 11 11.82 10.92 5.82
N SER A 12 13.07 10.43 5.78
CA SER A 12 14.20 11.23 5.27
C SER A 12 14.16 11.48 3.76
N ILE A 13 13.49 10.62 2.99
CA ILE A 13 13.39 10.74 1.53
C ILE A 13 12.23 11.65 1.13
N TYR A 14 11.06 11.47 1.75
CA TYR A 14 9.80 12.06 1.30
C TYR A 14 9.27 13.19 2.19
N GLY A 15 9.88 13.42 3.36
CA GLY A 15 9.41 14.43 4.32
C GLY A 15 8.03 14.16 4.94
N VAL A 16 7.49 12.94 4.81
CA VAL A 16 6.16 12.55 5.30
C VAL A 16 6.22 12.04 6.75
N ASP A 17 5.25 12.45 7.58
CA ASP A 17 5.07 11.90 8.92
C ASP A 17 4.35 10.53 8.89
N PHE A 18 5.11 9.46 8.65
CA PHE A 18 4.59 8.10 8.69
C PHE A 18 4.21 7.67 10.11
N ARG A 19 3.01 7.12 10.27
CA ARG A 19 2.53 6.53 11.52
C ARG A 19 2.15 5.07 11.31
N SER A 20 2.27 4.25 12.36
CA SER A 20 1.88 2.84 12.31
C SER A 20 0.44 2.62 11.84
N ARG A 21 -0.43 3.59 12.12
CA ARG A 21 -1.85 3.57 11.78
C ARG A 21 -2.12 3.64 10.27
N ASN A 22 -1.48 4.56 9.55
CA ASN A 22 -1.71 4.80 8.12
C ASN A 22 -0.67 4.17 7.20
N THR A 23 0.46 3.70 7.74
CA THR A 23 1.56 3.19 6.93
C THR A 23 1.54 1.68 6.87
N HIS A 24 1.73 1.10 5.69
CA HIS A 24 1.87 -0.32 5.46
C HIS A 24 3.18 -0.56 4.69
N PHE A 25 3.85 -1.67 4.97
CA PHE A 25 5.17 -1.95 4.43
C PHE A 25 5.19 -3.36 3.85
N SER A 26 5.78 -3.50 2.66
CA SER A 26 6.04 -4.78 2.03
C SER A 26 7.40 -4.78 1.38
N LYS A 27 8.07 -5.92 1.45
CA LYS A 27 9.17 -6.27 0.54
C LYS A 27 8.63 -7.04 -0.65
N ILE A 28 9.44 -7.22 -1.68
CA ILE A 28 9.13 -8.16 -2.75
C ILE A 28 8.93 -9.56 -2.14
N ASN A 29 7.86 -10.23 -2.53
CA ASN A 29 7.59 -11.59 -2.14
C ASN A 29 8.66 -12.55 -2.71
N LYS A 30 9.09 -13.54 -1.92
CA LYS A 30 10.16 -14.46 -2.33
C LYS A 30 9.76 -15.38 -3.50
N ALA A 31 8.48 -15.70 -3.64
CA ALA A 31 7.99 -16.66 -4.62
C ALA A 31 7.47 -15.98 -5.90
N LEU A 32 7.02 -14.73 -5.81
CA LEU A 32 6.45 -13.98 -6.93
C LEU A 32 6.94 -12.53 -6.91
N PRO A 33 7.17 -11.88 -8.06
CA PRO A 33 7.64 -10.49 -8.14
C PRO A 33 6.50 -9.50 -7.84
N VAL A 34 5.96 -9.57 -6.64
CA VAL A 34 4.85 -8.74 -6.15
C VAL A 34 5.13 -8.21 -4.75
N TRP A 35 4.56 -7.05 -4.44
CA TRP A 35 4.39 -6.61 -3.05
C TRP A 35 3.03 -7.10 -2.54
N TRP A 36 3.03 -7.68 -1.34
CA TRP A 36 1.80 -8.12 -0.66
C TRP A 36 1.54 -7.28 0.57
N LEU A 37 0.39 -6.62 0.59
CA LEU A 37 -0.06 -5.80 1.72
C LEU A 37 -1.47 -6.19 2.12
N GLU A 38 -1.75 -6.06 3.41
CA GLU A 38 -3.10 -6.17 3.95
C GLU A 38 -3.43 -4.85 4.66
N VAL A 39 -4.61 -4.29 4.41
CA VAL A 39 -5.13 -3.09 5.08
C VAL A 39 -6.49 -3.40 5.68
N SER A 40 -6.64 -3.27 7.00
CA SER A 40 -7.90 -3.53 7.71
C SER A 40 -9.02 -2.62 7.21
N LEU A 41 -10.23 -3.15 7.03
CA LEU A 41 -11.38 -2.36 6.60
C LEU A 41 -11.69 -1.23 7.58
N ASP A 42 -11.48 -1.44 8.89
CA ASP A 42 -11.68 -0.39 9.91
C ASP A 42 -10.84 0.88 9.67
N LYS A 43 -9.64 0.73 9.08
CA LYS A 43 -8.81 1.88 8.71
C LYS A 43 -9.36 2.60 7.48
N ILE A 44 -9.89 1.83 6.52
CA ILE A 44 -10.45 2.36 5.29
C ILE A 44 -11.78 3.06 5.57
N ASP A 45 -12.56 2.55 6.51
CA ASP A 45 -13.85 3.08 6.90
C ASP A 45 -13.74 4.24 7.91
N ASP A 46 -12.59 4.44 8.57
CA ASP A 46 -12.38 5.61 9.44
C ASP A 46 -12.26 6.90 8.63
N SER A 47 -13.29 7.76 8.74
CA SER A 47 -13.39 9.04 8.05
C SER A 47 -12.30 10.06 8.41
N ARG A 48 -11.61 9.89 9.54
CA ARG A 48 -10.50 10.73 10.01
C ARG A 48 -9.18 10.33 9.36
N LEU A 49 -9.06 9.10 8.89
CA LEU A 49 -7.87 8.64 8.18
C LEU A 49 -7.98 9.05 6.72
N LYS A 50 -7.25 10.10 6.32
CA LYS A 50 -7.32 10.64 4.97
C LYS A 50 -6.46 9.86 3.99
N GLN A 51 -5.24 9.50 4.38
CA GLN A 51 -4.27 8.80 3.53
C GLN A 51 -3.89 7.44 4.11
N ILE A 52 -3.60 6.49 3.22
CA ILE A 52 -2.88 5.25 3.49
C ILE A 52 -1.59 5.27 2.68
N TYR A 53 -0.46 5.03 3.36
CA TYR A 53 0.86 5.01 2.74
C TYR A 53 1.33 3.57 2.56
N PHE A 54 1.71 3.21 1.33
CA PHE A 54 2.45 1.97 1.08
C PHE A 54 3.92 2.26 0.87
N LEU A 55 4.76 1.66 1.71
CA LEU A 55 6.20 1.64 1.58
C LEU A 55 6.58 0.31 0.93
N LEU A 56 6.99 0.37 -0.34
CA LEU A 56 7.26 -0.79 -1.19
C LEU A 56 8.77 -0.89 -1.40
N GLU A 57 9.38 -1.93 -0.85
CA GLU A 57 10.84 -2.11 -0.91
C GLU A 57 11.22 -3.10 -2.01
N ASP A 58 12.19 -2.73 -2.85
CA ASP A 58 12.58 -3.48 -4.06
C ASP A 58 13.98 -4.13 -3.99
N GLY A 59 14.61 -4.15 -2.81
CA GLY A 59 15.98 -4.59 -2.58
C GLY A 59 16.94 -3.42 -2.35
N MET A 60 16.76 -2.30 -3.05
CA MET A 60 17.63 -1.13 -2.97
C MET A 60 16.90 0.12 -2.47
N ASN A 61 15.69 0.32 -2.97
CA ASN A 61 14.88 1.52 -2.80
C ASN A 61 13.62 1.23 -1.98
N ILE A 62 13.04 2.30 -1.44
CA ILE A 62 11.69 2.30 -0.90
C ILE A 62 10.88 3.24 -1.79
N HIS A 63 9.86 2.69 -2.45
CA HIS A 63 8.88 3.46 -3.19
C HIS A 63 7.71 3.81 -2.29
N LEU A 64 7.25 5.05 -2.35
CA LEU A 64 6.07 5.51 -1.62
C LEU A 64 4.87 5.56 -2.57
N LEU A 65 3.79 4.87 -2.19
CA LEU A 65 2.45 5.16 -2.69
C LEU A 65 1.67 5.95 -1.63
N ASP A 66 1.22 7.15 -1.98
CA ASP A 66 0.27 7.93 -1.18
C ASP A 66 -1.14 7.74 -1.73
N ILE A 67 -1.91 6.86 -1.07
CA ILE A 67 -3.22 6.42 -1.55
C ILE A 67 -4.31 7.12 -0.72
N PRO A 68 -5.17 7.93 -1.36
CA PRO A 68 -6.32 8.49 -0.70
C PRO A 68 -7.27 7.40 -0.18
N THR A 69 -7.65 7.51 1.08
CA THR A 69 -8.52 6.51 1.72
C THR A 69 -9.93 6.53 1.12
N ASN A 70 -10.38 7.68 0.60
CA ASN A 70 -11.63 7.76 -0.15
C ASN A 70 -11.59 6.95 -1.45
N TYR A 71 -10.47 6.96 -2.18
CA TYR A 71 -10.31 6.13 -3.36
C TYR A 71 -10.45 4.63 -3.02
N LEU A 72 -9.82 4.19 -1.92
CA LEU A 72 -9.94 2.81 -1.44
C LEU A 72 -11.39 2.47 -1.04
N ARG A 73 -12.11 3.43 -0.45
CA ARG A 73 -13.51 3.26 -0.04
C ARG A 73 -14.46 3.17 -1.23
N GLU A 74 -14.31 4.07 -2.20
CA GLU A 74 -15.12 4.13 -3.42
C GLU A 74 -14.92 2.89 -4.31
N ASN A 75 -13.70 2.33 -4.30
CA ASN A 75 -13.35 1.16 -5.10
C ASN A 75 -13.27 -0.15 -4.28
N LYS A 76 -13.76 -0.14 -3.03
CA LYS A 76 -13.62 -1.23 -2.05
C LYS A 76 -14.09 -2.59 -2.59
N SER A 77 -15.21 -2.62 -3.31
CA SER A 77 -15.80 -3.82 -3.91
C SER A 77 -14.95 -4.44 -5.02
N GLY A 78 -14.02 -3.67 -5.61
CA GLY A 78 -13.11 -4.17 -6.62
C GLY A 78 -11.96 -4.97 -6.05
N PHE A 79 -11.51 -4.68 -4.83
CA PHE A 79 -10.36 -5.37 -4.26
C PHE A 79 -10.73 -6.73 -3.66
N TYR A 80 -9.73 -7.62 -3.59
CA TYR A 80 -9.91 -8.87 -2.87
C TYR A 80 -9.99 -8.62 -1.36
N ILE A 81 -11.11 -9.03 -0.74
CA ILE A 81 -11.35 -8.91 0.70
C ILE A 81 -11.14 -10.27 1.36
N ARG A 82 -10.28 -10.30 2.38
CA ARG A 82 -10.13 -11.41 3.30
C ARG A 82 -11.12 -11.27 4.45
N HIS A 83 -12.22 -12.00 4.36
CA HIS A 83 -13.29 -11.96 5.36
C HIS A 83 -12.85 -12.45 6.75
N ASP A 84 -11.93 -13.42 6.81
CA ASP A 84 -11.38 -13.96 8.05
C ASP A 84 -10.63 -12.91 8.89
N LYS A 85 -10.01 -11.94 8.22
CA LYS A 85 -9.26 -10.86 8.86
C LYS A 85 -9.95 -9.51 8.81
N ASN A 86 -11.02 -9.36 8.03
CA ASN A 86 -11.60 -8.06 7.69
C ASN A 86 -10.57 -7.09 7.07
N HIS A 87 -9.82 -7.55 6.04
CA HIS A 87 -8.78 -6.76 5.37
C HIS A 87 -8.97 -6.74 3.84
N ILE A 88 -8.63 -5.61 3.20
CA ILE A 88 -8.29 -5.60 1.78
C ILE A 88 -6.89 -6.16 1.61
N CYS A 89 -6.72 -7.04 0.64
CA CYS A 89 -5.40 -7.53 0.21
C CYS A 89 -5.00 -6.88 -1.10
N PHE A 90 -3.74 -6.48 -1.15
CA PHE A 90 -3.10 -5.93 -2.33
C PHE A 90 -2.01 -6.90 -2.79
N LYS A 91 -2.03 -7.20 -4.09
CA LYS A 91 -0.98 -7.91 -4.82
C LYS A 91 -0.55 -7.01 -5.97
N ILE A 92 0.39 -6.13 -5.67
CA ILE A 92 0.91 -5.14 -6.61
C ILE A 92 2.11 -5.76 -7.34
N ASP A 93 2.03 -5.86 -8.66
CA ASP A 93 3.14 -6.31 -9.50
C ASP A 93 4.31 -5.32 -9.46
N VAL A 94 5.53 -5.82 -9.24
CA VAL A 94 6.72 -4.97 -9.04
C VAL A 94 7.08 -4.17 -10.29
N SER A 95 6.90 -4.77 -11.47
CA SER A 95 7.31 -4.16 -12.75
C SER A 95 6.31 -3.12 -13.25
N SER A 96 5.03 -3.44 -13.17
CA SER A 96 3.95 -2.67 -13.77
C SER A 96 3.19 -1.80 -12.77
N TYR A 97 3.33 -2.06 -11.47
CA TYR A 97 2.54 -1.47 -10.39
C TYR A 97 1.05 -1.71 -10.57
N GLN A 98 0.67 -2.84 -11.19
CA GLN A 98 -0.72 -3.19 -11.37
C GLN A 98 -1.25 -3.99 -10.18
N GLU A 99 -2.43 -3.61 -9.71
CA GLU A 99 -3.25 -4.35 -8.75
C GLU A 99 -4.42 -5.00 -9.49
N LEU A 100 -4.82 -6.21 -9.09
CA LEU A 100 -6.02 -6.86 -9.63
C LEU A 100 -7.25 -6.42 -8.85
N MET A 101 -8.20 -5.78 -9.53
CA MET A 101 -9.48 -5.38 -8.95
C MET A 101 -10.61 -6.07 -9.70
N GLY A 102 -11.11 -7.19 -9.16
CA GLY A 102 -12.08 -8.04 -9.84
C GLY A 102 -11.50 -8.58 -11.15
N SER A 103 -12.09 -8.19 -12.28
CA SER A 103 -11.62 -8.55 -13.63
C SER A 103 -10.69 -7.53 -14.28
N ARG A 104 -10.48 -6.35 -13.67
CA ARG A 104 -9.66 -5.28 -14.23
C ARG A 104 -8.33 -5.14 -13.49
N ARG A 105 -7.34 -4.57 -14.18
CA ARG A 105 -6.05 -4.19 -13.57
C ARG A 105 -6.00 -2.69 -13.36
N GLU A 106 -5.72 -2.29 -12.13
CA GLU A 106 -5.59 -0.90 -11.76
C GLU A 106 -4.12 -0.52 -11.67
N SER A 107 -3.73 0.56 -12.35
CA SER A 107 -2.36 1.09 -12.22
C SER A 107 -2.23 1.92 -10.94
N MET A 108 -1.45 1.40 -10.00
CA MET A 108 -1.09 2.07 -8.76
C MET A 108 -0.01 3.14 -8.95
N ARG A 109 0.56 3.27 -10.15
CA ARG A 109 1.58 4.31 -10.48
C ARG A 109 1.08 5.73 -10.23
N ARG A 110 -0.24 5.96 -10.38
CA ARG A 110 -0.87 7.25 -10.13
C ARG A 110 -0.70 7.76 -8.69
N PHE A 111 -0.35 6.88 -7.76
CA PHE A 111 -0.14 7.22 -6.34
C PHE A 111 1.35 7.30 -5.98
N ILE A 112 2.27 7.05 -6.92
CA ILE A 112 3.70 7.14 -6.67
C ILE A 112 4.05 8.58 -6.31
N VAL A 113 4.77 8.74 -5.20
CA VAL A 113 5.36 10.01 -4.79
C VAL A 113 6.82 10.01 -5.23
N SER A 114 7.22 11.04 -5.97
CA SER A 114 8.62 11.32 -6.27
C SER A 114 9.26 12.05 -5.07
N PRO A 115 10.51 11.70 -4.69
CA PRO A 115 11.25 12.42 -3.66
C PRO A 115 11.41 13.91 -3.96
#